data_AF-A0A256Y5I6-F1
#
_entry.id   AF-A0A256Y5I6-F1
#
_cell.length_a   1.000
_cell.length_b   1.000
_cell.length_c   1.000
_cell.angle_alpha   90.00
_cell.angle_beta   90.00
_cell.angle_gamma   90.00
#
_symmetry.space_group_name_H-M   'P 1'
#
loop_
_entity.id
_entity.type
_entity.pdbx_description
1 polymer ?
#
loop_
_entity_poly.entity_id
_entity_poly.type
_entity_poly.pdbx_seq_one_letter_code
_entity_poly.pdbx_strand_id
1 'polypeptide(L)'
;MDFNKMIEYMQEMGFYDFVLPWLLFLCILYVILLKAPFLQDSEVDKKRVSILISAVLSFFIVNFPIKGMSFGLYLTGLFGEVGMYIVGGLVVIIMLGEFGITMPDLGSKKTIGWLILFAIFVLYLYGGFGGVSIVEEETASFLFVIVILIAAMYFIAN
;
A
#
# COMPACT_ATOMS: atom_id res chain seq x y z
N MET A 1 -20.88 -18.16 -13.22
CA MET A 1 -20.15 -18.33 -11.95
C MET A 1 -20.38 -17.08 -11.14
N ASP A 2 -20.82 -17.21 -9.89
CA ASP A 2 -21.12 -16.08 -9.02
C ASP A 2 -19.79 -15.37 -8.64
N PHE A 3 -19.72 -14.06 -8.88
CA PHE A 3 -18.51 -13.27 -8.64
C PHE A 3 -18.08 -13.34 -7.17
N ASN A 4 -19.03 -13.36 -6.25
CA ASN A 4 -18.72 -13.44 -4.82
C ASN A 4 -18.05 -14.77 -4.46
N LYS A 5 -18.52 -15.88 -5.06
CA LYS A 5 -17.90 -17.20 -4.87
C LYS A 5 -16.50 -17.27 -5.46
N MET A 6 -16.25 -16.58 -6.58
CA MET A 6 -14.90 -16.52 -7.16
C MET A 6 -13.92 -15.80 -6.23
N ILE A 7 -14.34 -14.67 -5.65
CA ILE A 7 -13.51 -13.92 -4.69
C ILE A 7 -13.24 -14.77 -3.44
N GLU A 8 -14.27 -15.44 -2.92
CA GLU A 8 -14.15 -16.35 -1.77
C GLU A 8 -13.13 -17.46 -2.04
N TYR A 9 -13.21 -18.15 -3.19
CA TYR A 9 -12.23 -19.16 -3.56
C TYR A 9 -10.81 -18.59 -3.72
N MET A 10 -10.66 -17.38 -4.29
CA MET A 10 -9.35 -16.74 -4.39
C MET A 10 -8.77 -16.44 -3.00
N GLN A 11 -9.61 -16.04 -2.05
CA GLN A 11 -9.19 -15.79 -0.68
C GLN A 11 -8.81 -17.08 0.04
N GLU A 12 -9.60 -18.14 -0.07
CA GLU A 12 -9.30 -19.46 0.51
C GLU A 12 -8.00 -20.07 -0.05
N MET A 13 -7.68 -19.80 -1.32
CA MET A 13 -6.42 -20.21 -1.93
C MET A 13 -5.22 -19.35 -1.53
N GLY A 14 -5.41 -18.32 -0.68
CA GLY A 14 -4.36 -17.41 -0.25
C GLY A 14 -3.87 -16.48 -1.36
N PHE A 15 -4.67 -16.23 -2.41
CA PHE A 15 -4.26 -15.40 -3.54
C PHE A 15 -3.87 -13.99 -3.09
N TYR A 16 -4.69 -13.37 -2.23
CA TYR A 16 -4.45 -12.01 -1.75
C TYR A 16 -3.27 -11.96 -0.77
N ASP A 17 -3.17 -12.94 0.12
CA ASP A 17 -2.16 -12.97 1.18
C ASP A 17 -0.77 -13.38 0.69
N PHE A 18 -0.72 -14.07 -0.45
CA PHE A 18 0.50 -14.65 -0.99
C PHE A 18 0.84 -14.13 -2.39
N VAL A 19 -0.06 -14.36 -3.37
CA VAL A 19 0.23 -14.11 -4.79
C VAL A 19 0.40 -12.63 -5.07
N LEU A 20 -0.43 -11.76 -4.49
CA LEU A 20 -0.33 -10.32 -4.71
C LEU A 20 0.98 -9.73 -4.13
N PRO A 21 1.32 -9.93 -2.84
CA PRO A 21 2.61 -9.51 -2.30
C PRO A 21 3.78 -10.11 -3.10
N TRP A 22 3.67 -11.36 -3.52
CA TRP A 22 4.72 -12.04 -4.29
C TRP A 22 4.95 -11.38 -5.65
N LEU A 23 3.87 -11.11 -6.41
CA LEU A 23 3.95 -10.39 -7.67
C LEU A 23 4.53 -8.98 -7.50
N LEU A 24 4.13 -8.27 -6.44
CA LEU A 24 4.66 -6.94 -6.14
C LEU A 24 6.18 -6.97 -5.97
N PHE A 25 6.70 -7.86 -5.11
CA PHE A 25 8.15 -7.97 -4.91
C PHE A 25 8.88 -8.53 -6.12
N LEU A 26 8.27 -9.45 -6.87
CA LEU A 26 8.81 -9.95 -8.12
C LEU A 26 9.03 -8.79 -9.09
N CYS A 27 8.03 -7.92 -9.28
CA CYS A 27 8.12 -6.76 -10.15
C CYS A 27 9.21 -5.77 -9.67
N ILE A 28 9.22 -5.44 -8.38
CA ILE A 28 10.20 -4.51 -7.79
C ILE A 28 11.63 -5.05 -8.00
N LEU A 29 11.89 -6.28 -7.59
CA LEU A 29 13.20 -6.91 -7.69
C LEU A 29 13.63 -7.09 -9.15
N TYR A 30 12.71 -7.47 -10.03
CA TYR A 30 12.98 -7.61 -11.45
C TYR A 30 13.45 -6.29 -12.07
N VAL A 31 12.74 -5.18 -11.79
CA VAL A 31 13.11 -3.85 -12.29
C VAL A 31 14.45 -3.39 -11.73
N ILE A 32 14.73 -3.65 -10.45
CA ILE A 32 16.02 -3.34 -9.83
C ILE A 32 17.15 -4.13 -10.50
N LEU A 33 16.98 -5.45 -10.67
CA LEU A 33 17.99 -6.31 -11.30
C LEU A 33 18.23 -5.98 -12.77
N LEU A 34 17.19 -5.55 -13.49
CA LEU A 34 17.35 -5.05 -14.86
C LEU A 34 18.18 -3.77 -14.94
N LYS A 35 18.26 -2.98 -13.87
CA LYS A 35 19.08 -1.76 -13.81
C LYS A 35 20.45 -1.98 -13.16
N ALA A 36 20.67 -3.14 -12.54
CA ALA A 36 21.91 -3.44 -11.84
C ALA A 36 23.12 -3.52 -12.81
N PRO A 37 24.23 -2.82 -12.51
CA PRO A 37 25.40 -2.75 -13.40
C PRO A 37 26.16 -4.08 -13.48
N PHE A 38 26.21 -4.86 -12.39
CA PHE A 38 26.93 -6.14 -12.36
C PHE A 38 26.34 -7.24 -13.24
N LEU A 39 25.12 -7.06 -13.76
CA LEU A 39 24.47 -7.96 -14.72
C LEU A 39 24.62 -7.46 -16.18
N GLN A 40 25.27 -6.33 -16.41
CA GLN A 40 25.44 -5.75 -17.75
C GLN A 40 26.66 -6.32 -18.49
N ASP A 41 27.70 -6.75 -17.76
CA ASP A 41 28.97 -7.23 -18.33
C ASP A 41 29.02 -8.75 -18.55
N SER A 42 27.90 -9.45 -18.35
CA SER A 42 27.81 -10.91 -18.42
C SER A 42 27.23 -11.34 -19.77
N GLU A 43 27.82 -12.34 -20.42
CA GLU A 43 27.24 -12.99 -21.63
C GLU A 43 25.89 -13.71 -21.36
N VAL A 44 25.45 -13.71 -20.10
CA VAL A 44 24.23 -14.39 -19.69
C VAL A 44 23.00 -13.56 -20.05
N ASP A 45 21.92 -14.23 -20.46
CA ASP A 45 20.62 -13.61 -20.72
C ASP A 45 20.08 -12.92 -19.45
N LYS A 46 20.40 -11.63 -19.34
CA LYS A 46 20.06 -10.76 -18.22
C LYS A 46 18.59 -10.85 -17.84
N LYS A 47 17.68 -10.90 -18.81
CA LYS A 47 16.24 -10.95 -18.52
C LYS A 47 15.85 -12.25 -17.84
N ARG A 48 16.37 -13.39 -18.31
CA ARG A 48 16.10 -14.71 -17.74
C ARG A 48 16.67 -14.85 -16.33
N VAL A 49 17.89 -14.37 -16.12
CA VAL A 49 18.50 -14.43 -14.78
C VAL A 49 17.80 -13.50 -13.81
N SER A 50 17.52 -12.25 -14.23
CA SER A 50 16.81 -11.31 -13.38
C SER A 50 15.44 -11.84 -12.95
N ILE A 51 14.66 -12.45 -13.86
CA ILE A 51 13.34 -12.96 -13.51
C ILE A 51 13.40 -14.18 -12.57
N LEU A 52 14.38 -15.07 -12.77
CA LEU A 52 14.59 -16.23 -11.89
C LEU A 52 14.99 -15.80 -10.49
N ILE A 53 15.98 -14.90 -10.37
CA ILE A 53 16.43 -14.38 -9.09
C ILE A 53 15.29 -13.61 -8.39
N SER A 54 14.58 -12.73 -9.10
CA SER A 54 13.46 -11.98 -8.51
C SER A 54 12.33 -12.89 -8.05
N ALA A 55 12.01 -13.95 -8.81
CA ALA A 55 10.99 -14.91 -8.43
C ALA A 55 11.38 -15.64 -7.14
N VAL A 56 12.61 -16.16 -7.06
CA VAL A 56 13.09 -16.87 -5.86
C VAL A 56 13.13 -15.95 -4.65
N LEU A 57 13.68 -14.73 -4.79
CA LEU A 57 13.78 -13.79 -3.67
C LEU A 57 12.41 -13.30 -3.20
N SER A 58 11.47 -13.03 -4.12
CA SER A 58 10.10 -12.64 -3.74
C SER A 58 9.37 -13.75 -2.97
N PHE A 59 9.59 -15.03 -3.32
CA PHE A 59 9.07 -16.17 -2.54
C PHE A 59 9.57 -16.15 -1.08
N PHE A 60 10.87 -15.88 -0.87
CA PHE A 60 11.44 -15.81 0.48
C PHE A 60 10.96 -14.58 1.25
N ILE A 61 10.85 -13.42 0.60
CA ILE A 61 10.39 -12.18 1.22
C ILE A 61 8.96 -12.35 1.73
N VAL A 62 8.04 -12.86 0.90
CA VAL A 62 6.62 -13.00 1.28
C VAL A 62 6.42 -14.02 2.41
N ASN A 63 7.20 -15.09 2.43
CA ASN A 63 7.14 -16.09 3.50
C ASN A 63 8.01 -15.74 4.72
N PHE A 64 8.75 -14.63 4.70
CA PHE A 64 9.59 -14.26 5.82
C PHE A 64 8.69 -14.01 7.05
N PRO A 65 8.94 -14.67 8.19
CA PRO A 65 8.10 -14.50 9.36
C PRO A 65 8.37 -13.14 10.00
N ILE A 66 7.32 -12.35 10.15
CA ILE A 66 7.32 -11.12 10.95
C ILE A 66 6.30 -11.33 12.06
N LYS A 67 6.77 -11.31 13.32
CA LYS A 67 5.89 -11.35 14.51
C LYS A 67 4.93 -12.55 14.55
N GLY A 68 5.36 -13.68 14.02
CA GLY A 68 4.57 -14.93 14.00
C GLY A 68 3.60 -15.08 12.82
N MET A 69 3.54 -14.09 11.92
CA MET A 69 2.78 -14.17 10.66
C MET A 69 3.71 -14.04 9.45
N SER A 70 3.26 -14.48 8.27
CA SER A 70 4.04 -14.25 7.05
C SER A 70 4.04 -12.76 6.69
N PHE A 71 5.12 -12.28 6.09
CA PHE A 71 5.18 -10.89 5.63
C PHE A 71 4.11 -10.56 4.58
N GLY A 72 3.71 -11.53 3.76
CA GLY A 72 2.60 -11.37 2.82
C GLY A 72 1.26 -11.05 3.50
N LEU A 73 0.94 -11.74 4.59
CA LEU A 73 -0.24 -11.44 5.41
C LEU A 73 -0.14 -10.06 6.04
N TYR A 74 1.03 -9.69 6.55
CA TYR A 74 1.26 -8.37 7.16
C TYR A 74 1.01 -7.25 6.15
N LEU A 75 1.55 -7.39 4.93
CA LEU A 75 1.34 -6.42 3.87
C LEU A 75 -0.12 -6.35 3.43
N THR A 76 -0.81 -7.49 3.35
CA THR A 76 -2.22 -7.50 2.96
C THR A 76 -3.08 -6.76 3.98
N GLY A 77 -2.82 -6.94 5.27
CA GLY A 77 -3.43 -6.14 6.33
C GLY A 77 -3.15 -4.64 6.16
N LEU A 78 -1.88 -4.28 5.97
CA LEU A 78 -1.45 -2.89 5.80
C LEU A 78 -2.04 -2.23 4.54
N PHE A 79 -2.09 -2.92 3.40
CA PHE A 79 -2.74 -2.43 2.19
C PHE A 79 -4.26 -2.30 2.35
N GLY A 80 -4.88 -3.22 3.11
CA GLY A 80 -6.29 -3.13 3.48
C GLY A 80 -6.59 -1.88 4.31
N GLU A 81 -5.78 -1.63 5.35
CA GLU A 81 -5.86 -0.43 6.19
C GLU A 81 -5.69 0.85 5.37
N VAL A 82 -4.64 0.93 4.55
CA VAL A 82 -4.40 2.06 3.66
C VAL A 82 -5.57 2.26 2.68
N GLY A 83 -6.09 1.17 2.11
CA GLY A 83 -7.24 1.20 1.21
C GLY A 83 -8.48 1.78 1.90
N MET A 84 -8.75 1.36 3.14
CA MET A 84 -9.84 1.94 3.94
C MET A 84 -9.64 3.44 4.21
N TYR A 85 -8.42 3.87 4.51
CA TYR A 85 -8.13 5.30 4.70
C TYR A 85 -8.29 6.11 3.41
N ILE A 86 -7.88 5.57 2.26
CA ILE A 86 -8.09 6.23 0.95
C ILE A 86 -9.60 6.37 0.69
N VAL A 87 -10.37 5.30 0.89
CA VAL A 87 -11.84 5.35 0.73
C VAL A 87 -12.47 6.37 1.68
N GLY A 88 -12.07 6.38 2.96
CA GLY A 88 -12.52 7.38 3.93
C GLY A 88 -12.17 8.81 3.51
N GLY A 89 -10.96 9.04 3.01
CA GLY A 89 -10.53 10.33 2.48
C GLY A 89 -11.36 10.76 1.25
N LEU A 90 -11.67 9.83 0.36
CA LEU A 90 -12.53 10.10 -0.80
C LEU A 90 -13.95 10.50 -0.38
N VAL A 91 -14.53 9.84 0.62
CA VAL A 91 -15.86 10.22 1.16
C VAL A 91 -15.84 11.66 1.67
N VAL A 92 -14.79 12.06 2.38
CA VAL A 92 -14.64 13.45 2.87
C VAL A 92 -14.53 14.43 1.71
N ILE A 93 -13.74 14.12 0.68
CA ILE A 93 -13.61 14.97 -0.51
C ILE A 93 -14.97 15.13 -1.20
N ILE A 94 -15.74 14.04 -1.34
CA ILE A 94 -17.08 14.08 -1.94
C ILE A 94 -18.00 14.99 -1.12
N MET A 95 -18.01 14.86 0.22
CA MET A 95 -18.79 15.73 1.09
C MET A 95 -18.39 17.21 0.96
N LEU A 96 -17.09 17.52 0.90
CA LEU A 96 -16.61 18.89 0.68
C LEU A 96 -17.07 19.45 -0.67
N GLY A 97 -17.10 18.60 -1.71
CA GLY A 97 -17.65 18.94 -3.01
C GLY A 97 -19.14 19.32 -2.95
N GLU A 98 -19.95 18.65 -2.13
CA GLU A 98 -21.36 19.00 -1.93
C GLU A 98 -21.55 20.38 -1.26
N PHE A 99 -20.59 20.81 -0.43
CA PHE A 99 -20.56 22.15 0.15
C PHE A 99 -19.94 23.23 -0.76
N GLY A 100 -19.66 22.89 -2.03
CA GLY A 100 -19.13 23.82 -3.03
C GLY A 100 -17.64 24.12 -2.87
N ILE A 101 -16.89 23.29 -2.13
CA ILE A 101 -15.44 23.43 -1.99
C ILE A 101 -14.78 22.70 -3.17
N THR A 102 -14.01 23.42 -3.98
CA THR A 102 -13.38 22.86 -5.19
C THR A 102 -11.90 22.54 -4.96
N MET A 103 -11.33 21.65 -5.77
CA MET A 103 -9.91 21.24 -5.67
C MET A 103 -8.90 22.42 -5.63
N PRO A 104 -9.09 23.50 -6.43
CA PRO A 104 -8.26 24.71 -6.35
C PRO A 104 -8.31 25.44 -5.00
N ASP A 105 -9.44 25.36 -4.29
CA ASP A 105 -9.56 25.92 -2.94
C ASP A 105 -8.72 25.14 -1.94
N LEU A 106 -8.58 23.83 -2.14
CA LEU A 106 -7.81 22.93 -1.26
C LEU A 106 -6.31 23.22 -1.33
N GLY A 107 -5.78 23.56 -2.51
CA GLY A 107 -4.36 23.89 -2.70
C GLY A 107 -3.96 25.30 -2.23
N SER A 108 -4.91 26.23 -2.12
CA SER A 108 -4.64 27.65 -1.85
C SER A 108 -4.84 28.08 -0.39
N LYS A 109 -5.61 27.33 0.42
CA LYS A 109 -5.89 27.68 1.82
C LYS A 109 -5.31 26.66 2.79
N LYS A 110 -4.33 27.11 3.61
CA LYS A 110 -3.78 26.36 4.77
C LYS A 110 -4.85 25.67 5.62
N THR A 111 -6.04 26.26 5.71
CA THR A 111 -7.18 25.77 6.49
C THR A 111 -7.74 24.43 6.00
N ILE A 112 -7.67 24.16 4.70
CA ILE A 112 -8.17 22.89 4.14
C ILE A 112 -7.17 21.77 4.34
N GLY A 113 -5.87 22.05 4.25
CA GLY A 113 -4.83 21.09 4.62
C GLY A 113 -5.02 20.61 6.07
N TRP A 114 -5.36 21.53 6.99
CA TRP A 114 -5.73 21.20 8.36
C TRP A 114 -7.04 20.42 8.49
N LEU A 115 -8.02 20.65 7.62
CA LEU A 115 -9.32 19.98 7.64
C LEU A 115 -9.22 18.54 7.10
N ILE A 116 -8.35 18.30 6.11
CA ILE A 116 -7.99 16.96 5.64
C ILE A 116 -7.19 16.21 6.71
N LEU A 117 -6.22 16.87 7.35
CA LEU A 117 -5.48 16.32 8.50
C LEU A 117 -6.41 15.98 9.67
N PHE A 118 -7.39 16.84 9.94
CA PHE A 118 -8.42 16.63 10.96
C PHE A 118 -9.38 15.50 10.57
N ALA A 119 -9.77 15.38 9.31
CA ALA A 119 -10.61 14.28 8.84
C ALA A 119 -9.88 12.93 8.89
N ILE A 120 -8.59 12.89 8.54
CA ILE A 120 -7.73 11.72 8.72
C ILE A 120 -7.56 11.39 10.21
N PHE A 121 -7.37 12.40 11.06
CA PHE A 121 -7.29 12.26 12.52
C PHE A 121 -8.61 11.73 13.11
N VAL A 122 -9.76 12.20 12.63
CA VAL A 122 -11.09 11.74 13.07
C VAL A 122 -11.38 10.32 12.55
N LEU A 123 -10.99 9.98 11.32
CA LEU A 123 -11.06 8.62 10.78
C LEU A 123 -10.16 7.65 11.55
N TYR A 124 -8.98 8.12 11.99
CA TYR A 124 -8.10 7.38 12.89
C TYR A 124 -8.74 7.17 14.28
N LEU A 125 -9.35 8.21 14.88
CA LEU A 125 -10.06 8.09 16.15
C LEU A 125 -11.29 7.18 16.09
N TYR A 126 -12.03 7.17 14.97
CA TYR A 126 -13.22 6.32 14.80
C TYR A 126 -12.90 4.90 14.34
N GLY A 127 -11.76 4.67 13.66
CA GLY A 127 -11.25 3.33 13.37
C GLY A 127 -10.58 2.64 14.57
N GLY A 128 -10.38 3.36 15.68
CA GLY A 128 -9.49 2.98 16.78
C GLY A 128 -10.17 2.77 18.15
N PHE A 129 -11.43 2.34 18.24
CA PHE A 129 -12.03 1.86 19.49
C PHE A 129 -12.11 0.32 19.57
N GLY A 130 -11.02 -0.32 19.18
CA GLY A 130 -10.80 -1.75 19.31
C GLY A 130 -9.35 -2.09 19.67
N GLY A 131 -8.84 -1.54 20.79
CA GLY A 131 -7.66 -2.11 21.47
C GLY A 131 -6.28 -1.78 20.91
N VAL A 132 -6.05 -0.55 20.46
CA VAL A 132 -4.70 -0.09 20.11
C VAL A 132 -3.98 0.42 21.37
N SER A 133 -3.13 -0.44 21.93
CA SER A 133 -2.05 -0.03 22.82
C SER A 133 -0.95 0.62 21.98
N ILE A 134 -0.86 1.94 22.07
CA ILE A 134 0.26 2.72 21.52
C ILE A 134 1.53 2.22 22.20
N VAL A 135 2.32 1.39 21.51
CA VAL A 135 3.79 1.28 21.56
C VAL A 135 4.24 0.15 20.60
N GLU A 136 5.16 0.50 19.71
CA GLU A 136 6.04 -0.33 18.86
C GLU A 136 5.59 -0.83 17.46
N GLU A 137 4.32 -1.14 17.17
CA GLU A 137 3.96 -1.73 15.85
C GLU A 137 3.39 -0.74 14.82
N GLU A 138 2.69 0.29 15.27
CA GLU A 138 1.90 1.19 14.41
C GLU A 138 2.72 2.26 13.68
N THR A 139 3.97 2.46 14.08
CA THR A 139 4.82 3.51 13.52
C THR A 139 5.15 3.26 12.05
N ALA A 140 5.25 2.00 11.63
CA ALA A 140 5.53 1.63 10.24
C ALA A 140 4.32 1.87 9.33
N SER A 141 3.13 1.44 9.74
CA SER A 141 1.88 1.72 9.03
C SER A 141 1.62 3.24 8.97
N PHE A 142 1.87 3.95 10.08
CA PHE A 142 1.77 5.41 10.14
C PHE A 142 2.72 6.11 9.15
N LEU A 143 4.00 5.73 9.13
CA LEU A 143 4.97 6.29 8.19
C LEU A 143 4.63 5.95 6.74
N PHE A 144 4.14 4.73 6.47
CA PHE A 144 3.74 4.31 5.14
C PHE A 144 2.53 5.09 4.61
N VAL A 145 1.51 5.28 5.44
CA VAL A 145 0.33 6.11 5.13
C VAL A 145 0.76 7.56 4.85
N ILE A 146 1.65 8.14 5.67
CA ILE A 146 2.18 9.49 5.44
C ILE A 146 2.91 9.58 4.10
N VAL A 147 3.77 8.61 3.78
CA VAL A 147 4.51 8.60 2.52
C VAL A 147 3.56 8.53 1.32
N ILE A 148 2.53 7.68 1.36
CA ILE A 148 1.54 7.58 0.29
C ILE A 148 0.73 8.87 0.15
N LEU A 149 0.33 9.48 1.26
CA LEU A 149 -0.41 10.74 1.23
C LEU A 149 0.45 11.88 0.67
N ILE A 150 1.73 11.97 1.05
CA ILE A 150 2.66 12.95 0.49
C ILE A 150 2.87 12.70 -1.01
N ALA A 151 3.02 11.43 -1.43
CA ALA A 151 3.16 11.08 -2.84
C ALA A 151 1.90 11.42 -3.66
N ALA A 152 0.71 11.15 -3.10
CA ALA A 152 -0.56 11.50 -3.72
C ALA A 152 -0.73 13.02 -3.83
N MET A 153 -0.40 13.79 -2.78
CA MET A 153 -0.43 15.25 -2.82
C MET A 153 0.57 15.81 -3.84
N TYR A 154 1.78 15.25 -3.93
CA TYR A 154 2.77 15.65 -4.92
C TYR A 154 2.33 15.35 -6.36
N PHE A 155 1.60 14.25 -6.57
CA PHE A 155 1.04 13.89 -7.87
C PHE A 155 -0.15 14.75 -8.27
N ILE A 156 -0.97 15.21 -7.32
CA ILE A 156 -2.11 16.10 -7.59
C ILE A 156 -1.64 17.56 -7.80
N ALA A 157 -0.54 17.96 -7.15
CA ALA A 157 0.00 19.31 -7.23
C ALA A 157 0.88 19.59 -8.46
N ASN A 158 1.27 18.56 -9.22
CA ASN A 158 2.01 18.64 -10.49
C ASN A 158 1.12 18.21 -11.67
#